data_AF-A0A1Y2MW61-F1
#
_entry.id   AF-A0A1Y2MW61-F1
#
_cell.length_a   1.000
_cell.length_b   1.000
_cell.length_c   1.000
_cell.angle_alpha   90.00
_cell.angle_beta   90.00
_cell.angle_gamma   90.00
#
_symmetry.space_group_name_H-M   'P 1'
#
loop_
_entity.id
_entity.type
_entity.pdbx_description
1 polymer ?
#
loop_
_entity_poly.entity_id
_entity_poly.type
_entity_poly.pdbx_seq_one_letter_code
_entity_poly.pdbx_strand_id
1 'polypeptide(L)' 'MLFGPDLAARHEEWARLFVTLFARRQQEPDDLVASFAVGGLARVLGNWLSGDLALPRDELVDRCTGLLLAVQRSRV' A
#
# COMPACT_ATOMS: atom_id res chain seq x y z
N MET A 1 19.83 2.10 14.54
CA MET A 1 18.51 1.49 14.27
C MET A 1 17.49 2.60 14.41
N LEU A 2 16.84 3.01 13.31
CA LEU A 2 16.06 4.25 13.31
C LEU A 2 14.68 4.12 13.95
N PHE A 3 14.24 2.92 14.37
CA PHE A 3 12.96 2.69 15.03
C PHE A 3 13.04 1.50 16.01
N GLY A 4 12.51 1.67 17.24
CA GLY A 4 12.47 0.62 18.27
C GLY A 4 11.42 -0.47 18.00
N PRO A 5 11.41 -1.58 18.77
CA PRO A 5 10.53 -2.73 18.56
C PRO A 5 9.03 -2.38 18.54
N ASP A 6 8.62 -1.39 19.34
CA ASP A 6 7.23 -0.94 19.40
C ASP A 6 6.74 -0.30 18.10
N LEU A 7 7.62 0.43 17.41
CA LEU A 7 7.23 1.06 16.14
C LEU A 7 7.17 0.04 15.01
N ALA A 8 8.06 -0.96 15.02
CA ALA A 8 8.00 -2.06 14.07
C ALA A 8 6.68 -2.84 14.20
N ALA A 9 6.29 -3.18 15.44
CA ALA A 9 5.02 -3.84 15.71
C ALA A 9 3.80 -2.99 15.29
N ARG A 10 3.83 -1.67 15.54
CA ARG A 10 2.77 -0.75 15.08
C ARG A 10 2.69 -0.66 13.56
N HIS A 11 3.83 -0.65 12.88
CA HIS A 11 3.87 -0.58 11.42
C HIS A 11 3.30 -1.86 10.79
N GLU A 12 3.63 -3.03 11.35
CA GLU A 12 3.07 -4.31 10.94
C GLU A 12 1.55 -4.36 11.15
N GLU A 13 1.07 -3.91 12.30
CA GLU A 13 -0.37 -3.85 12.59
C GLU A 13 -1.12 -2.93 11.62
N TRP A 14 -0.57 -1.76 11.29
CA TRP A 14 -1.18 -0.86 10.30
C TRP A 14 -1.22 -1.47 8.91
N ALA A 15 -0.13 -2.13 8.48
CA ALA A 15 -0.10 -2.83 7.20
C ALA A 15 -1.20 -3.89 7.11
N ARG A 16 -1.36 -4.71 8.17
CA ARG A 16 -2.39 -5.74 8.27
C ARG A 16 -3.81 -5.16 8.18
N LEU A 17 -4.08 -4.04 8.86
CA LEU A 17 -5.37 -3.36 8.80
C LEU A 17 -5.66 -2.80 7.40
N PHE A 18 -4.67 -2.21 6.73
CA PHE A 18 -4.81 -1.73 5.36
C PHE A 18 -5.11 -2.85 4.36
N VAL A 19 -4.38 -3.97 4.47
CA VAL A 19 -4.66 -5.17 3.65
C VAL A 19 -6.08 -5.65 3.86
N THR A 20 -6.51 -5.76 5.12
CA THR A 20 -7.88 -6.20 5.46
C THR A 20 -8.94 -5.28 4.87
N LEU A 21 -8.78 -3.96 5.01
CA LEU A 21 -9.73 -2.98 4.48
C LEU A 21 -9.75 -2.98 2.94
N PHE A 22 -8.58 -3.17 2.31
CA PHE A 22 -8.46 -3.24 0.86
C PHE A 22 -9.11 -4.50 0.29
N ALA A 23 -8.90 -5.67 0.92
CA ALA A 23 -9.53 -6.93 0.53
C ALA A 23 -11.06 -6.87 0.64
N ARG A 24 -11.58 -6.31 1.75
CA ARG A 24 -13.04 -6.17 2.00
C ARG A 24 -13.78 -5.28 1.00
N ARG A 25 -13.07 -4.45 0.24
CA ARG A 25 -13.66 -3.64 -0.84
C ARG A 25 -13.96 -4.45 -2.10
N GLN A 26 -13.36 -5.64 -2.24
CA GLN A 26 -13.63 -6.53 -3.36
C GLN A 26 -14.89 -7.37 -3.09
N GLN A 27 -15.61 -7.71 -4.17
CA GLN A 27 -16.78 -8.59 -4.08
C GLN A 27 -16.39 -10.00 -3.63
N GLU A 28 -15.21 -10.47 -4.06
CA GLU A 28 -14.57 -11.71 -3.66
C GLU A 28 -13.20 -11.33 -3.06
N PRO A 29 -13.05 -11.33 -1.72
CA PRO A 29 -11.80 -10.92 -1.10
C PRO A 29 -10.64 -11.86 -1.44
N ASP A 30 -9.55 -11.29 -1.95
CA ASP A 30 -8.28 -11.98 -2.18
C ASP A 30 -7.16 -11.32 -1.35
N ASP A 31 -6.74 -12.01 -0.29
CA ASP A 31 -5.71 -11.54 0.64
C ASP A 31 -4.32 -11.46 0.00
N LEU A 32 -4.02 -12.30 -1.00
CA LEU A 32 -2.74 -12.27 -1.72
C LEU A 32 -2.66 -10.99 -2.55
N VAL A 33 -3.69 -10.71 -3.33
CA VAL A 33 -3.77 -9.50 -4.15
C VAL A 33 -3.77 -8.26 -3.26
N ALA A 34 -4.51 -8.28 -2.16
CA ALA A 34 -4.54 -7.16 -1.21
C ALA A 34 -3.17 -6.91 -0.57
N SER A 35 -2.48 -7.96 -0.13
CA SER A 35 -1.13 -7.87 0.43
C SER A 35 -0.14 -7.32 -0.57
N PHE A 36 -0.19 -7.79 -1.83
CA PHE A 36 0.67 -7.31 -2.90
C PHE A 36 0.43 -5.82 -3.21
N ALA A 37 -0.82 -5.41 -3.34
CA ALA A 37 -1.19 -4.04 -3.68
C ALA A 37 -0.78 -3.05 -2.57
N VAL A 38 -1.09 -3.37 -1.31
CA VAL A 38 -0.74 -2.52 -0.16
C VAL A 38 0.77 -2.50 0.08
N GLY A 39 1.45 -3.65 -0.05
CA GLY A 39 2.91 -3.72 0.05
C GLY A 39 3.61 -2.91 -1.04
N GLY A 40 3.12 -2.99 -2.28
CA GLY A 40 3.59 -2.18 -3.39
C GLY A 40 3.42 -0.67 -3.14
N LEU A 41 2.26 -0.25 -2.61
CA LEU A 41 2.04 1.14 -2.20
C LEU A 41 3.04 1.59 -1.14
N ALA A 42 3.24 0.80 -0.08
CA ALA A 42 4.17 1.12 0.99
C ALA A 42 5.61 1.30 0.45
N ARG A 43 6.04 0.44 -0.48
CA ARG A 43 7.33 0.56 -1.14
C ARG A 43 7.44 1.83 -1.99
N VAL A 44 6.41 2.17 -2.76
CA VAL A 44 6.37 3.41 -3.57
C VAL A 44 6.46 4.64 -2.68
N LEU A 45 5.69 4.70 -1.59
CA LEU A 45 5.75 5.80 -0.63
C LEU A 45 7.13 5.90 0.03
N GLY A 46 7.73 4.76 0.40
CA GLY A 46 9.09 4.71 0.92
C GLY A 46 10.12 5.33 -0.03
N ASN A 47 10.07 4.94 -1.31
CA ASN A 47 10.96 5.48 -2.35
C ASN A 47 10.71 6.98 -2.62
N TRP A 48 9.46 7.45 -2.53
CA TRP A 48 9.15 8.87 -2.68
C TRP A 48 9.67 9.70 -1.51
N LEU A 49 9.49 9.20 -0.28
CA LEU A 49 9.99 9.85 0.94
C LEU A 49 11.53 9.88 1.01
N SER A 50 12.22 8.87 0.45
CA SER A 50 13.68 8.86 0.35
C SER A 50 14.22 9.73 -0.78
N GLY A 51 13.37 10.21 -1.69
CA GLY A 51 13.76 10.97 -2.87
C GLY A 51 14.22 10.12 -4.06
N ASP A 52 14.20 8.79 -3.94
CA ASP A 52 14.51 7.86 -5.04
C ASP A 52 13.45 7.89 -6.15
N LEU A 53 12.23 8.29 -5.80
CA LEU A 53 11.14 8.55 -6.74
C LEU A 53 10.82 10.04 -6.75
N ALA A 54 11.35 10.77 -7.74
CA ALA A 54 11.10 12.19 -7.92
C ALA A 54 9.77 12.44 -8.65
N LEU A 55 8.67 12.45 -7.90
CA LEU A 55 7.34 12.83 -8.39
C LEU A 55 6.73 13.94 -7.52
N PRO A 56 5.98 14.89 -8.10
CA PRO A 56 5.12 15.76 -7.31
C PRO A 56 4.14 14.94 -6.47
N ARG A 57 3.84 15.42 -5.26
CA ARG A 57 2.92 14.74 -4.33
C ARG A 57 1.57 14.41 -4.97
N ASP A 58 0.99 15.36 -5.70
CA ASP A 58 -0.34 15.19 -6.27
C ASP A 58 -0.34 14.15 -7.39
N GLU A 59 0.69 14.14 -8.25
CA GLU A 59 0.87 13.11 -9.27
C GLU A 59 1.05 11.72 -8.64
N LEU A 60 1.80 11.62 -7.54
CA LEU A 60 1.98 10.36 -6.81
C LEU A 60 0.64 9.81 -6.30
N VAL A 61 -0.15 10.68 -5.66
CA VAL A 61 -1.47 10.33 -5.13
C VAL A 61 -2.37 9.82 -6.25
N ASP A 62 -2.50 10.57 -7.34
CA ASP A 62 -3.37 10.22 -8.47
C ASP A 62 -2.98 8.87 -9.09
N ARG A 63 -1.69 8.66 -9.33
CA ARG A 63 -1.19 7.41 -9.95
C ARG A 63 -1.35 6.21 -9.03
N CYS A 64 -1.03 6.34 -7.74
CA CYS A 64 -1.22 5.27 -6.77
C CYS A 64 -2.69 4.90 -6.59
N THR A 65 -3.59 5.89 -6.53
CA THR A 65 -5.03 5.65 -6.48
C THR A 65 -5.51 4.94 -7.74
N GLY A 66 -5.08 5.38 -8.92
CA GLY A 66 -5.41 4.73 -10.19
C GLY A 66 -4.99 3.25 -10.23
N LEU A 67 -3.79 2.94 -9.78
CA LEU A 67 -3.27 1.57 -9.70
C LEU A 67 -4.09 0.69 -8.75
N LEU A 68 -4.37 1.17 -7.53
CA LEU A 68 -5.17 0.43 -6.56
C LEU A 68 -6.60 0.16 -7.06
N LEU A 69 -7.23 1.14 -7.70
CA LEU A 69 -8.55 0.98 -8.30
C LEU A 69 -8.52 0.04 -9.52
N ALA A 70 -7.41 0.00 -10.27
CA ALA A 70 -7.25 -0.96 -11.36
C ALA A 70 -7.15 -2.39 -10.81
N VAL A 71 -6.35 -2.59 -9.75
CA VAL A 71 -6.24 -3.90 -9.07
C VAL A 71 -7.60 -4.39 -8.57
N GLN A 72 -8.41 -3.53 -7.95
CA GLN A 72 -9.75 -3.93 -7.48
C GLN A 72 -10.74 -4.28 -8.60
N ARG A 73 -10.49 -3.83 -9.83
CA ARG A 73 -11.34 -4.14 -11.00
C ARG A 73 -10.86 -5.37 -11.75
N SER A 74 -9.59 -5.73 -11.60
CA SER A 74 -9.00 -6.90 -12.24
C SER A 74 -9.50 -8.16 -11.55
N ARG A 75 -10.19 -9.02 -12.32
CA ARG A 75 -10.47 -10.41 -11.93
C ARG A 75 -9.21 -11.22 -12.25
N VAL A 76 -8.21 -11.18 -11.38
CA VAL A 76 -7.06 -12.10 -11.46
C VAL A 76 -7.49 -13.45 -10.90
#